data_AF-A0A944TQU1-F1
#
_entry.id   AF-A0A944TQU1-F1
#
_cell.length_a   1.000
_cell.length_b   1.000
_cell.length_c   1.000
_cell.angle_alpha   90.00
_cell.angle_beta   90.00
_cell.angle_gamma   90.00
#
_symmetry.space_group_name_H-M   'P 1'
#
loop_
_entity.id
_entity.type
_entity.pdbx_description
1 polymer ?
#
loop_
_entity_poly.entity_id
_entity_poly.type
_entity_poly.pdbx_seq_one_letter_code
_entity_poly.pdbx_strand_id
1 'polypeptide(L)'
;MTSKLGWVYSFSFLFLLLFQLYNTGHRNYRKKKRQPLPPFESVQAAKLLRSYVTGDKSGLTKRFRKEHRNLNLYHLFTPSGLHLSSVFLLASPLFSYTRNRSLLFFKVLHALCCGLPFFLSGFYSLKRMALYRLARTSLSGKHSSFTVFLLVFLLDFSFGSFKSSPLSWIYSFLFLGIIFSSRQRSATTLALQLFGGQLLIAYFQVSSITYIGFIFGFLSTALFGLLFPFFLLIYWGNIFVKGNWGEGIFWFYPKIIGLFSNLAEAGGSFYATLPLIVLVILLGFRVRNLILVIFLLLIHSTPAFNMNPRYIAEEKENYNLANREFISIKRTRAGYITINPSGRKCTHHLRNTFYKIRCQY
;
A
#
# COMPACT_ATOMS: atom_id res chain seq x y z
N MET A 1 -22.47 -16.35 -5.51
CA MET A 1 -21.15 -16.10 -4.89
C MET A 1 -20.25 -15.15 -5.69
N THR A 2 -20.38 -15.07 -7.01
CA THR A 2 -19.68 -14.09 -7.88
C THR A 2 -20.00 -12.63 -7.55
N SER A 3 -21.20 -12.36 -7.03
CA SER A 3 -21.64 -11.00 -6.68
C SER A 3 -20.73 -10.30 -5.66
N LYS A 4 -20.32 -10.96 -4.56
CA LYS A 4 -19.56 -10.31 -3.47
C LYS A 4 -18.24 -9.70 -3.93
N LEU A 5 -17.46 -10.45 -4.71
CA LEU A 5 -16.19 -9.97 -5.22
C LEU A 5 -16.38 -8.87 -6.27
N GLY A 6 -17.41 -9.00 -7.12
CA GLY A 6 -17.76 -7.97 -8.11
C GLY A 6 -18.06 -6.64 -7.41
N TRP A 7 -18.88 -6.69 -6.36
CA TRP A 7 -19.14 -5.53 -5.50
C TRP A 7 -17.87 -4.92 -4.91
N VAL A 8 -16.95 -5.72 -4.38
CA VAL A 8 -15.68 -5.21 -3.83
C VAL A 8 -14.90 -4.43 -4.89
N TYR A 9 -14.73 -4.99 -6.08
CA TYR A 9 -14.04 -4.31 -7.18
C TYR A 9 -14.75 -3.04 -7.65
N SER A 10 -16.06 -3.10 -7.87
CA SER A 10 -16.85 -1.96 -8.34
C SER A 10 -16.83 -0.81 -7.33
N PHE A 11 -17.03 -1.09 -6.04
CA PHE A 11 -16.93 -0.06 -5.00
C PHE A 11 -15.52 0.51 -4.91
N SER A 12 -14.48 -0.34 -4.91
CA SER A 12 -13.10 0.15 -4.88
C SER A 12 -12.76 1.01 -6.09
N PHE A 13 -13.18 0.62 -7.29
CA PHE A 13 -13.01 1.41 -8.51
C PHE A 13 -13.68 2.78 -8.39
N LEU A 14 -14.95 2.80 -7.96
CA LEU A 14 -15.70 4.04 -7.75
C LEU A 14 -15.00 4.96 -6.74
N PHE A 15 -14.59 4.44 -5.58
CA PHE A 15 -13.90 5.24 -4.58
C PHE A 15 -12.52 5.73 -5.05
N LEU A 16 -11.79 4.95 -5.84
CA LEU A 16 -10.53 5.40 -6.44
C LEU A 16 -10.76 6.53 -7.45
N LEU A 17 -11.79 6.40 -8.29
CA LEU A 17 -12.18 7.42 -9.24
C LEU A 17 -12.60 8.72 -8.54
N LEU A 18 -13.50 8.62 -7.55
CA LEU A 18 -13.92 9.77 -6.75
C LEU A 18 -12.75 10.40 -6.01
N PHE A 19 -11.84 9.60 -5.45
CA PHE A 19 -10.63 10.10 -4.80
C PHE A 19 -9.72 10.85 -5.78
N GLN A 20 -9.53 10.34 -7.00
CA GLN A 20 -8.73 10.99 -8.02
C GLN A 20 -9.35 12.32 -8.48
N LEU A 21 -10.68 12.38 -8.62
CA LEU A 21 -11.41 13.62 -8.96
C LEU A 21 -11.36 14.65 -7.82
N TYR A 22 -11.51 14.21 -6.58
CA TYR A 22 -11.55 15.09 -5.40
C TYR A 22 -10.17 15.60 -4.98
N ASN A 23 -9.12 14.76 -5.06
CA ASN A 23 -7.81 15.07 -4.51
C ASN A 23 -6.91 15.93 -5.43
N THR A 24 -7.51 16.75 -6.29
CA THR A 24 -6.81 17.62 -7.23
C THR A 24 -6.32 18.93 -6.59
N GLY A 25 -6.71 19.21 -5.34
CA GLY A 25 -6.58 20.56 -4.75
C GLY A 25 -5.49 20.81 -3.70
N HIS A 26 -5.30 19.96 -2.68
CA HIS A 26 -4.49 20.38 -1.51
C HIS A 26 -3.87 19.20 -0.75
N ARG A 27 -2.54 19.05 -0.82
CA ARG A 27 -1.77 18.19 0.11
C ARG A 27 -1.23 19.04 1.26
N ASN A 28 -1.96 19.08 2.37
CA ASN A 28 -1.41 19.61 3.62
C ASN A 28 -0.36 18.63 4.16
N TYR A 29 0.91 18.95 3.93
CA TYR A 29 2.04 18.20 4.47
C TYR A 29 2.13 18.44 5.99
N ARG A 30 1.45 17.62 6.79
CA ARG A 30 1.72 17.60 8.24
C ARG A 30 3.11 17.02 8.47
N LYS A 31 3.98 17.81 9.13
CA LYS A 31 5.25 17.30 9.67
C LYS A 31 4.93 16.17 10.66
N LYS A 32 5.26 14.94 10.29
CA LYS A 32 5.16 13.81 11.22
C LYS A 32 6.29 13.90 12.24
N LYS A 33 5.97 13.68 13.52
CA LYS A 33 6.98 13.50 14.57
C LYS A 33 7.86 12.32 14.18
N ARG A 34 9.18 12.53 14.14
CA ARG A 34 10.14 11.48 13.81
C ARG A 34 10.15 10.47 14.95
N GLN A 35 10.04 9.19 14.60
CA GLN A 35 10.20 8.10 15.56
C GLN A 35 11.69 7.85 15.84
N PRO A 36 12.05 7.39 17.06
CA PRO A 36 13.44 7.10 17.40
C PRO A 36 14.05 6.06 16.46
N LEU A 37 15.37 6.09 16.32
CA LEU A 37 16.12 5.08 15.58
C LEU A 37 16.70 4.08 16.58
N PRO A 38 16.61 2.76 16.32
CA PRO A 38 17.35 1.79 17.12
C PRO A 38 18.86 1.99 16.91
N PRO A 39 19.70 1.75 17.93
CA PRO A 39 21.15 1.88 17.82
C PRO A 39 21.76 0.70 17.04
N PHE A 40 21.65 0.74 15.71
CA PHE A 40 22.37 -0.16 14.80
C PHE A 40 23.67 0.49 14.33
N GLU A 41 24.65 -0.32 13.94
CA GLU A 41 25.86 0.15 13.28
C GLU A 41 25.52 0.78 11.93
N SER A 42 24.64 0.13 11.15
CA SER A 42 24.13 0.71 9.92
C SER A 42 22.91 1.60 10.15
N VAL A 43 23.11 2.92 10.01
CA VAL A 43 22.03 3.92 10.03
C VAL A 43 20.91 3.59 9.02
N GLN A 44 21.27 2.99 7.87
CA GLN A 44 20.28 2.62 6.86
C GLN A 44 19.46 1.41 7.27
N ALA A 45 20.06 0.43 7.94
CA ALA A 45 19.34 -0.70 8.50
C ALA A 45 18.36 -0.24 9.59
N ALA A 46 18.80 0.63 10.51
CA ALA A 46 17.92 1.23 11.53
C ALA A 46 16.72 1.95 10.91
N LYS A 47 16.95 2.75 9.86
CA LYS A 47 15.88 3.47 9.14
C LYS A 47 14.92 2.51 8.44
N LEU A 48 15.43 1.43 7.85
CA LEU A 48 14.62 0.42 7.18
C LEU A 48 13.77 -0.35 8.19
N LEU A 49 14.36 -0.83 9.28
CA LEU A 49 13.66 -1.50 10.36
C LEU A 49 12.56 -0.60 10.96
N ARG A 50 12.90 0.65 11.27
CA ARG A 50 11.92 1.66 11.72
C ARG A 50 10.78 1.80 10.73
N SER A 51 11.05 1.80 9.44
CA SER A 51 10.01 1.95 8.41
C SER A 51 9.05 0.76 8.34
N TYR A 52 9.53 -0.46 8.57
CA TYR A 52 8.66 -1.64 8.67
C TYR A 52 7.80 -1.61 9.93
N VAL A 53 8.38 -1.25 11.09
CA VAL A 53 7.66 -1.28 12.37
C VAL A 53 6.69 -0.12 12.52
N THR A 54 7.11 1.09 12.17
CA THR A 54 6.37 2.34 12.45
C THR A 54 5.68 2.92 11.22
N GLY A 55 6.04 2.48 10.02
CA GLY A 55 5.62 3.09 8.76
C GLY A 55 6.29 4.43 8.45
N ASP A 56 7.28 4.87 9.23
CA ASP A 56 8.05 6.08 8.94
C ASP A 56 9.09 5.82 7.85
N LYS A 57 8.74 6.19 6.62
CA LYS A 57 9.60 6.07 5.42
C LYS A 57 10.64 7.19 5.31
N SER A 58 10.72 8.10 6.29
CA SER A 58 11.69 9.19 6.28
C SER A 58 13.12 8.64 6.35
N GLY A 59 14.00 9.20 5.52
CA GLY A 59 15.40 8.78 5.46
C GLY A 59 15.71 7.49 4.70
N LEU A 60 14.71 6.74 4.22
CA LEU A 60 14.94 5.58 3.36
C LEU A 60 15.62 6.00 2.05
N THR A 61 16.66 5.25 1.65
CA THR A 61 17.35 5.45 0.37
C THR A 61 16.39 5.24 -0.81
N LYS A 62 16.72 5.86 -1.96
CA LYS A 62 16.00 5.64 -3.22
C LYS A 62 16.04 4.17 -3.64
N ARG A 63 17.16 3.47 -3.36
CA ARG A 63 17.36 2.05 -3.63
C ARG A 63 16.30 1.19 -2.95
N PHE A 64 16.17 1.22 -1.62
CA PHE A 64 15.18 0.40 -0.92
C PHE A 64 13.75 0.70 -1.37
N ARG A 65 13.44 1.97 -1.66
CA ARG A 65 12.13 2.35 -2.19
C ARG A 65 11.89 1.78 -3.58
N LYS A 66 12.89 1.77 -4.45
CA LYS A 66 12.82 1.17 -5.79
C LYS A 66 12.63 -0.34 -5.69
N GLU A 67 13.46 -1.02 -4.90
CA GLU A 67 13.40 -2.48 -4.74
C GLU A 67 12.02 -2.95 -4.24
N HIS A 68 11.48 -2.28 -3.23
CA HIS A 68 10.13 -2.57 -2.74
C HIS A 68 9.04 -2.22 -3.74
N ARG A 69 9.23 -1.19 -4.56
CA ARG A 69 8.25 -0.83 -5.60
C ARG A 69 8.25 -1.86 -6.71
N ASN A 70 9.42 -2.30 -7.17
CA ASN A 70 9.57 -3.32 -8.20
C ASN A 70 8.84 -4.62 -7.83
N LEU A 71 8.80 -4.96 -6.54
CA LEU A 71 8.11 -6.13 -6.00
C LEU A 71 6.68 -5.86 -5.51
N ASN A 72 6.12 -4.66 -5.71
CA ASN A 72 4.81 -4.25 -5.17
C ASN A 72 4.69 -4.35 -3.62
N LEU A 73 5.82 -4.31 -2.91
CA LEU A 73 5.97 -4.43 -1.45
C LEU A 73 5.88 -3.09 -0.71
N TYR A 74 5.52 -2.00 -1.38
CA TYR A 74 5.50 -0.66 -0.74
C TYR A 74 4.53 -0.56 0.45
N HIS A 75 3.58 -1.50 0.51
CA HIS A 75 2.60 -1.68 1.57
C HIS A 75 3.20 -2.30 2.85
N LEU A 76 4.39 -2.93 2.79
CA LEU A 76 5.10 -3.42 3.98
C LEU A 76 5.61 -2.27 4.86
N PHE A 77 5.80 -1.07 4.29
CA PHE A 77 6.09 0.14 5.05
C PHE A 77 4.84 0.84 5.61
N THR A 78 3.69 0.18 5.59
CA THR A 78 2.46 0.71 6.18
C THR A 78 1.92 -0.34 7.12
N PRO A 79 2.04 -0.13 8.44
CA PRO A 79 1.54 -1.06 9.44
C PRO A 79 0.08 -1.42 9.15
N SER A 80 -0.13 -2.72 8.91
CA SER A 80 -1.35 -3.25 8.29
C SER A 80 -1.82 -4.52 9.01
N GLY A 81 -2.93 -5.11 8.55
CA GLY A 81 -3.44 -6.37 9.10
C GLY A 81 -2.42 -7.51 9.09
N LEU A 82 -1.48 -7.52 8.14
CA LEU A 82 -0.37 -8.49 8.13
C LEU A 82 0.51 -8.34 9.38
N HIS A 83 0.92 -7.11 9.71
CA HIS A 83 1.74 -6.81 10.88
C HIS A 83 1.02 -7.25 12.17
N LEU A 84 -0.27 -6.94 12.27
CA LEU A 84 -1.10 -7.39 13.40
C LEU A 84 -1.18 -8.92 13.45
N SER A 85 -1.38 -9.57 12.31
CA SER A 85 -1.53 -11.02 12.25
C SER A 85 -0.25 -11.74 12.67
N SER A 86 0.91 -11.22 12.26
CA SER A 86 2.23 -11.67 12.72
C SER A 86 2.41 -11.54 14.23
N VAL A 87 2.02 -10.41 14.83
CA VAL A 87 2.09 -10.24 16.31
C VAL A 87 1.18 -11.26 17.01
N PHE A 88 -0.03 -11.48 16.49
CA PHE A 88 -0.93 -12.48 17.05
C PHE A 88 -0.46 -13.92 16.83
N LEU A 89 0.34 -14.19 15.79
CA LEU A 89 0.99 -15.48 15.60
C LEU A 89 1.98 -15.76 16.73
N LEU A 90 2.80 -14.76 17.08
CA LEU A 90 3.71 -14.85 18.23
C LEU A 90 2.97 -15.04 19.55
N ALA A 91 1.83 -14.36 19.73
CA ALA A 91 0.98 -14.52 20.91
C ALA A 91 0.08 -15.78 20.87
N SER A 92 0.13 -16.58 19.81
CA SER A 92 -0.77 -17.73 19.64
C SER A 92 -0.63 -18.82 20.72
N PRO A 93 0.57 -19.16 21.24
CA PRO A 93 0.68 -20.15 22.32
C PRO A 93 -0.02 -19.65 23.60
N LEU A 94 0.15 -18.36 23.91
CA LEU A 94 -0.51 -17.71 25.05
C LEU A 94 -2.04 -17.71 24.89
N PHE A 95 -2.54 -17.39 23.69
CA PHE A 95 -3.98 -17.44 23.41
C PHE A 95 -4.55 -18.86 23.52
N SER A 96 -3.84 -19.88 23.04
CA SER A 96 -4.25 -21.28 23.18
C SER A 96 -4.27 -21.72 24.64
N TYR A 97 -3.22 -21.39 25.40
CA TYR A 97 -3.14 -21.70 26.83
C TYR A 97 -4.30 -21.07 27.62
N THR A 98 -4.54 -19.77 27.41
CA THR A 98 -5.60 -19.03 28.12
C THR A 98 -7.00 -19.48 27.73
N ARG A 99 -7.23 -19.81 26.45
CA ARG A 99 -8.51 -20.35 25.97
C ARG A 99 -8.87 -21.68 26.62
N ASN A 100 -7.88 -22.55 26.85
CA ASN A 100 -8.09 -23.85 27.49
C ASN A 100 -8.39 -23.72 28.99
N ARG A 101 -7.99 -22.61 29.63
CA ARG A 101 -8.24 -22.36 31.06
C ARG A 101 -9.55 -21.63 31.32
N SER A 102 -9.83 -20.56 30.57
CA SER A 102 -11.06 -19.78 30.73
C SER A 102 -11.39 -19.00 29.46
N LEU A 103 -12.59 -19.23 28.92
CA LEU A 103 -13.07 -18.51 27.73
C LEU A 103 -13.24 -17.01 28.00
N LEU A 104 -13.65 -16.63 29.22
CA LEU A 104 -13.77 -15.22 29.62
C LEU A 104 -12.40 -14.56 29.63
N PHE A 105 -11.40 -15.19 30.25
CA PHE A 105 -10.04 -14.66 30.30
C PHE A 105 -9.45 -14.49 28.89
N PHE A 106 -9.63 -15.48 28.01
CA PHE A 106 -9.25 -15.37 26.61
C PHE A 106 -9.92 -14.18 25.90
N LYS A 107 -11.24 -13.99 26.07
CA LYS A 107 -11.96 -12.86 25.46
C LYS A 107 -11.44 -11.51 25.94
N VAL A 108 -11.20 -11.37 27.24
CA VAL A 108 -10.66 -10.14 27.84
C VAL A 108 -9.25 -9.86 27.30
N LEU A 109 -8.36 -10.85 27.34
CA LEU A 109 -6.99 -10.71 26.84
C LEU A 109 -6.96 -10.37 25.33
N HIS A 110 -7.76 -11.07 24.52
CA HIS A 110 -7.88 -10.79 23.09
C HIS A 110 -8.42 -9.37 22.84
N ALA A 111 -9.38 -8.91 23.65
CA ALA A 111 -9.93 -7.57 23.56
C ALA A 111 -8.89 -6.50 23.91
N LEU A 112 -8.11 -6.69 24.99
CA LEU A 112 -7.01 -5.81 25.37
C LEU A 112 -5.96 -5.71 24.26
N CYS A 113 -5.52 -6.83 23.69
CA CYS A 113 -4.57 -6.84 22.57
C CYS A 113 -5.12 -6.10 21.33
N CYS A 114 -6.40 -6.26 21.02
CA CYS A 114 -7.05 -5.52 19.93
C CYS A 114 -7.32 -4.04 20.27
N GLY A 115 -7.33 -3.66 21.55
CA GLY A 115 -7.47 -2.29 22.00
C GLY A 115 -6.19 -1.46 21.75
N LEU A 116 -5.01 -2.07 21.86
CA LEU A 116 -3.72 -1.37 21.75
C LEU A 116 -3.58 -0.49 20.49
N PRO A 117 -3.94 -0.93 19.27
CA PRO A 117 -3.82 -0.09 18.08
C PRO A 117 -4.64 1.20 18.11
N PHE A 118 -5.71 1.29 18.91
CA PHE A 118 -6.56 2.49 18.98
C PHE A 118 -5.83 3.67 19.62
N PHE A 119 -4.88 3.41 20.52
CA PHE A 119 -4.02 4.42 21.15
C PHE A 119 -2.93 4.96 20.20
N LEU A 120 -2.69 4.30 19.06
CA LEU A 120 -1.69 4.73 18.08
C LEU A 120 -2.31 5.70 17.06
N SER A 121 -1.76 6.91 16.95
CA SER A 121 -2.23 7.91 15.99
C SER A 121 -1.76 7.60 14.55
N GLY A 122 -2.68 7.65 13.58
CA GLY A 122 -2.36 7.43 12.16
C GLY A 122 -2.31 5.96 11.68
N PHE A 123 -2.45 4.98 12.58
CA PHE A 123 -2.42 3.54 12.25
C PHE A 123 -3.80 2.99 11.84
N TYR A 124 -4.52 3.69 10.95
CA TYR A 124 -5.91 3.38 10.59
C TYR A 124 -6.11 1.95 10.06
N SER A 125 -5.17 1.42 9.27
CA SER A 125 -5.26 0.03 8.79
C SER A 125 -5.19 -1.00 9.92
N LEU A 126 -4.39 -0.77 10.96
CA LEU A 126 -4.34 -1.65 12.14
C LEU A 126 -5.64 -1.54 12.94
N LYS A 127 -6.17 -0.33 13.15
CA LYS A 127 -7.43 -0.11 13.86
C LYS A 127 -8.59 -0.85 13.20
N ARG A 128 -8.70 -0.79 11.86
CA ARG A 128 -9.70 -1.56 11.09
C ARG A 128 -9.57 -3.07 11.32
N MET A 129 -8.36 -3.61 11.25
CA MET A 129 -8.15 -5.04 11.46
C MET A 129 -8.45 -5.46 12.90
N ALA A 130 -8.06 -4.64 13.88
CA ALA A 130 -8.38 -4.87 15.28
C ALA A 130 -9.89 -4.83 15.54
N LEU A 131 -10.58 -3.83 14.98
CA LEU A 131 -12.05 -3.72 15.04
C LEU A 131 -12.72 -4.94 14.41
N TYR A 132 -12.23 -5.40 13.25
CA TYR A 132 -12.74 -6.62 12.62
C TYR A 132 -12.57 -7.85 13.51
N ARG A 133 -11.41 -8.02 14.15
CA ARG A 133 -11.18 -9.15 15.06
C ARG A 133 -12.09 -9.11 16.28
N LEU A 134 -12.25 -7.94 16.91
CA LEU A 134 -13.18 -7.71 18.02
C LEU A 134 -14.61 -8.05 17.61
N ALA A 135 -15.08 -7.46 16.51
CA ALA A 135 -16.42 -7.71 15.98
C ALA A 135 -16.62 -9.19 15.65
N ARG A 136 -15.61 -9.87 15.08
CA ARG A 136 -15.69 -11.29 14.73
C ARG A 136 -15.75 -12.18 15.97
N THR A 137 -15.04 -11.86 17.04
CA THR A 137 -15.14 -12.61 18.30
C THR A 137 -16.51 -12.44 18.96
N SER A 138 -17.11 -11.26 18.90
CA SER A 138 -18.42 -10.99 19.49
C SER A 138 -19.60 -11.50 18.66
N LEU A 139 -19.50 -11.40 17.32
CA LEU A 139 -20.52 -11.84 16.35
C LEU A 139 -20.21 -13.24 15.79
N SER A 140 -19.42 -14.03 16.51
CA SER A 140 -19.10 -15.41 16.15
C SER A 140 -20.39 -16.22 15.96
N GLY A 141 -20.46 -17.05 14.91
CA GLY A 141 -21.61 -17.93 14.62
C GLY A 141 -22.82 -17.27 13.94
N LYS A 142 -23.12 -15.99 14.19
CA LYS A 142 -24.34 -15.34 13.67
C LYS A 142 -24.21 -14.79 12.24
N HIS A 143 -23.02 -14.29 11.89
CA HIS A 143 -22.79 -13.63 10.60
C HIS A 143 -21.58 -14.20 9.86
N SER A 144 -21.64 -14.13 8.53
CA SER A 144 -20.51 -14.48 7.67
C SER A 144 -19.35 -13.51 7.87
N SER A 145 -18.10 -13.96 7.69
CA SER A 145 -16.92 -13.08 7.80
C SER A 145 -17.00 -11.86 6.88
N PHE A 146 -17.56 -12.03 5.68
CA PHE A 146 -17.76 -10.93 4.74
C PHE A 146 -18.78 -9.90 5.27
N THR A 147 -19.86 -10.35 5.90
CA THR A 147 -20.85 -9.47 6.53
C THR A 147 -20.22 -8.66 7.66
N VAL A 148 -19.45 -9.31 8.54
CA VAL A 148 -18.73 -8.63 9.64
C VAL A 148 -17.73 -7.61 9.07
N PHE A 149 -17.04 -7.95 7.98
CA PHE A 149 -16.15 -7.03 7.27
C PHE A 149 -16.91 -5.77 6.79
N LEU A 150 -18.07 -5.93 6.13
CA LEU A 150 -18.85 -4.78 5.66
C LEU A 150 -19.31 -3.89 6.81
N LEU A 151 -19.81 -4.48 7.89
CA LEU A 151 -20.23 -3.73 9.09
C LEU A 151 -19.07 -2.94 9.68
N VAL A 152 -17.89 -3.55 9.80
CA VAL A 152 -16.68 -2.89 10.32
C VAL A 152 -16.24 -1.72 9.44
N PHE A 153 -16.28 -1.89 8.11
CA PHE A 153 -15.91 -0.82 7.19
C PHE A 153 -16.93 0.32 7.16
N LEU A 154 -18.22 0.01 7.31
CA LEU A 154 -19.27 1.01 7.47
C LEU A 154 -19.06 1.83 8.75
N LEU A 155 -18.79 1.16 9.88
CA LEU A 155 -18.47 1.83 11.14
C LEU A 155 -17.20 2.69 11.03
N ASP A 156 -16.10 2.13 10.50
CA ASP A 156 -14.84 2.87 10.33
C ASP A 156 -14.98 4.09 9.39
N PHE A 157 -15.85 3.97 8.38
CA PHE A 157 -16.21 5.09 7.50
C PHE A 157 -16.93 6.20 8.29
N SER A 158 -17.96 5.84 9.07
CA SER A 158 -18.73 6.78 9.90
C SER A 158 -17.88 7.47 10.98
N PHE A 159 -16.89 6.77 11.55
CA PHE A 159 -15.94 7.36 12.52
C PHE A 159 -14.82 8.18 11.88
N GLY A 160 -14.86 8.44 10.56
CA GLY A 160 -14.02 9.42 9.89
C GLY A 160 -12.63 8.94 9.47
N SER A 161 -12.36 7.63 9.49
CA SER A 161 -11.09 7.08 8.97
C SER A 161 -10.91 7.37 7.48
N PHE A 162 -11.99 7.36 6.69
CA PHE A 162 -11.95 7.72 5.27
C PHE A 162 -11.53 9.17 5.06
N LYS A 163 -12.07 10.11 5.84
CA LYS A 163 -11.68 11.53 5.80
C LYS A 163 -10.20 11.73 6.15
N SER A 164 -9.70 10.94 7.11
CA SER A 164 -8.32 11.08 7.60
C SER A 164 -7.27 10.42 6.70
N SER A 165 -7.59 9.28 6.08
CA SER A 165 -6.67 8.52 5.23
C SER A 165 -7.44 7.71 4.16
N PRO A 166 -7.98 8.37 3.12
CA PRO A 166 -8.88 7.76 2.15
C PRO A 166 -8.23 6.62 1.38
N LEU A 167 -6.99 6.79 0.88
CA LEU A 167 -6.28 5.72 0.17
C LEU A 167 -6.05 4.48 1.03
N SER A 168 -5.67 4.67 2.30
CA SER A 168 -5.49 3.56 3.24
C SER A 168 -6.80 2.81 3.44
N TRP A 169 -7.93 3.53 3.56
CA TRP A 169 -9.26 2.94 3.68
C TRP A 169 -9.62 2.14 2.41
N ILE A 170 -9.48 2.74 1.22
CA ILE A 170 -9.81 2.11 -0.06
C ILE A 170 -8.98 0.85 -0.29
N TYR A 171 -7.66 0.90 -0.06
CA TYR A 171 -6.80 -0.28 -0.22
C TYR A 171 -7.12 -1.37 0.81
N SER A 172 -7.46 -0.99 2.04
CA SER A 172 -7.91 -1.96 3.03
C SER A 172 -9.22 -2.62 2.61
N PHE A 173 -10.19 -1.85 2.09
CA PHE A 173 -11.47 -2.37 1.61
C PHE A 173 -11.27 -3.33 0.43
N LEU A 174 -10.44 -2.94 -0.54
CA LEU A 174 -10.13 -3.77 -1.71
C LEU A 174 -9.50 -5.11 -1.30
N PHE A 175 -8.37 -5.09 -0.61
CA PHE A 175 -7.62 -6.32 -0.33
C PHE A 175 -8.28 -7.20 0.72
N LEU A 176 -8.81 -6.63 1.82
CA LEU A 176 -9.56 -7.43 2.80
C LEU A 176 -10.89 -7.93 2.22
N GLY A 177 -11.55 -7.11 1.38
CA GLY A 177 -12.76 -7.51 0.67
C GLY A 177 -12.51 -8.70 -0.26
N ILE A 178 -11.41 -8.70 -1.01
CA ILE A 178 -10.98 -9.84 -1.83
C ILE A 178 -10.77 -11.08 -0.94
N ILE A 179 -9.99 -10.96 0.15
CA ILE A 179 -9.71 -12.09 1.06
C ILE A 179 -11.00 -12.67 1.66
N PHE A 180 -11.90 -11.82 2.17
CA PHE A 180 -13.12 -12.28 2.83
C PHE A 180 -14.20 -12.77 1.86
N SER A 181 -14.26 -12.23 0.64
CA SER A 181 -15.18 -12.71 -0.39
C SER A 181 -14.73 -14.04 -1.00
N SER A 182 -13.43 -14.34 -0.96
CA SER A 182 -12.84 -15.53 -1.59
C SER A 182 -12.36 -16.61 -0.62
N ARG A 183 -12.81 -16.57 0.64
CA ARG A 183 -12.41 -17.52 1.69
C ARG A 183 -12.57 -19.01 1.33
N GLN A 184 -13.52 -19.36 0.47
CA GLN A 184 -13.79 -20.74 0.03
C GLN A 184 -13.14 -21.10 -1.32
N ARG A 185 -12.33 -20.20 -1.90
CA ARG A 185 -11.68 -20.42 -3.20
C ARG A 185 -10.27 -21.00 -3.01
N SER A 186 -9.72 -21.60 -4.07
CA SER A 186 -8.34 -22.07 -4.06
C SER A 186 -7.35 -20.91 -3.85
N ALA A 187 -6.19 -21.20 -3.26
CA ALA A 187 -5.12 -20.22 -3.07
C ALA A 187 -4.70 -19.56 -4.38
N THR A 188 -4.67 -20.31 -5.49
CA THR A 188 -4.40 -19.80 -6.84
C THR A 188 -5.42 -18.77 -7.30
N THR A 189 -6.71 -19.03 -7.06
CA THR A 189 -7.80 -18.10 -7.40
C THR A 189 -7.68 -16.83 -6.56
N LEU A 190 -7.39 -16.96 -5.26
CA LEU A 190 -7.16 -15.82 -4.37
C LEU A 190 -5.94 -15.00 -4.80
N ALA A 191 -4.83 -15.63 -5.17
CA ALA A 191 -3.64 -14.95 -5.65
C ALA A 191 -3.94 -14.14 -6.93
N LEU A 192 -4.65 -14.73 -7.89
CA LEU A 192 -5.07 -14.03 -9.12
C LEU A 192 -5.99 -12.85 -8.82
N GLN A 193 -6.91 -12.99 -7.87
CA GLN A 193 -7.77 -11.89 -7.46
C GLN A 193 -6.99 -10.82 -6.69
N LEU A 194 -6.01 -11.16 -5.85
CA LEU A 194 -5.15 -10.15 -5.24
C LEU A 194 -4.31 -9.42 -6.30
N PHE A 195 -3.88 -10.12 -7.34
CA PHE A 195 -3.21 -9.52 -8.50
C PHE A 195 -4.12 -8.54 -9.24
N GLY A 196 -5.38 -8.89 -9.48
CA GLY A 196 -6.38 -7.96 -10.03
C GLY A 196 -6.54 -6.68 -9.18
N GLY A 197 -6.51 -6.83 -7.85
CA GLY A 197 -6.50 -5.69 -6.92
C GLY A 197 -5.25 -4.81 -7.07
N GLN A 198 -4.07 -5.41 -7.24
CA GLN A 198 -2.81 -4.69 -7.48
C GLN A 198 -2.83 -3.94 -8.83
N LEU A 199 -3.32 -4.59 -9.89
CA LEU A 199 -3.48 -3.97 -11.22
C LEU A 199 -4.42 -2.76 -11.14
N LEU A 200 -5.54 -2.89 -10.42
CA LEU A 200 -6.47 -1.78 -10.20
C LEU A 200 -5.78 -0.60 -9.53
N ILE A 201 -5.01 -0.83 -8.46
CA ILE A 201 -4.25 0.23 -7.79
C ILE A 201 -3.23 0.86 -8.75
N ALA A 202 -2.49 0.03 -9.48
CA ALA A 202 -1.44 0.47 -10.39
C ALA A 202 -1.98 1.32 -11.55
N TYR A 203 -3.18 1.00 -12.05
CA TYR A 203 -3.87 1.80 -13.06
C TYR A 203 -4.18 3.21 -12.54
N PHE A 204 -4.82 3.34 -11.37
CA PHE A 204 -5.12 4.64 -10.77
C PHE A 204 -3.87 5.41 -10.30
N GLN A 205 -2.78 4.71 -9.96
CA GLN A 205 -1.51 5.33 -9.59
C GLN A 205 -0.58 5.61 -10.77
N VAL A 206 -0.92 5.16 -11.98
CA VAL A 206 -0.08 5.30 -13.17
C VAL A 206 1.32 4.71 -12.92
N SER A 207 1.37 3.53 -12.30
CA SER A 207 2.61 2.85 -11.93
C SER A 207 2.82 1.59 -12.75
N SER A 208 4.05 1.37 -13.20
CA SER A 208 4.46 0.12 -13.84
C SER A 208 4.56 -1.01 -12.82
N ILE A 209 4.15 -2.21 -13.21
CA ILE A 209 4.31 -3.47 -12.48
C ILE A 209 5.33 -4.32 -13.24
N THR A 210 6.22 -5.00 -12.52
CA THR A 210 7.13 -5.98 -13.13
C THR A 210 6.40 -7.31 -13.36
N TYR A 211 6.71 -8.00 -14.45
CA TYR A 211 5.99 -9.24 -14.83
C TYR A 211 6.07 -10.32 -13.74
N ILE A 212 7.26 -10.53 -13.19
CA ILE A 212 7.53 -11.59 -12.21
C ILE A 212 7.47 -11.03 -10.76
N GLY A 213 7.49 -9.71 -10.57
CA GLY A 213 7.53 -9.13 -9.23
C GLY A 213 6.26 -9.36 -8.41
N PHE A 214 5.13 -9.73 -9.02
CA PHE A 214 3.98 -10.21 -8.25
C PHE A 214 4.30 -11.52 -7.50
N ILE A 215 4.93 -12.49 -8.17
CA ILE A 215 5.29 -13.79 -7.57
C ILE A 215 6.31 -13.58 -6.46
N PHE A 216 7.41 -12.88 -6.77
CA PHE A 216 8.44 -12.58 -5.77
C PHE A 216 7.91 -11.69 -4.63
N GLY A 217 7.06 -10.72 -4.94
CA GLY A 217 6.37 -9.90 -3.94
C GLY A 217 5.48 -10.72 -3.01
N PHE A 218 4.74 -11.69 -3.54
CA PHE A 218 3.93 -12.59 -2.72
C PHE A 218 4.79 -13.42 -1.77
N LEU A 219 5.87 -14.03 -2.27
CA LEU A 219 6.83 -14.78 -1.46
C LEU A 219 7.49 -13.91 -0.38
N SER A 220 7.97 -12.71 -0.75
CA SER A 220 8.56 -11.76 0.20
C SER A 220 7.56 -11.26 1.24
N THR A 221 6.27 -11.15 0.90
CA THR A 221 5.21 -10.76 1.84
C THR A 221 4.94 -11.88 2.85
N ALA A 222 4.91 -13.15 2.39
CA ALA A 222 4.78 -14.30 3.28
C ALA A 222 5.98 -14.41 4.23
N LEU A 223 7.21 -14.28 3.71
CA LEU A 223 8.43 -14.27 4.50
C LEU A 223 8.44 -13.12 5.52
N PHE A 224 8.02 -11.93 5.11
CA PHE A 224 7.87 -10.79 6.02
C PHE A 224 6.88 -11.09 7.15
N GLY A 225 5.74 -11.71 6.84
CA GLY A 225 4.77 -12.11 7.85
C GLY A 225 5.36 -13.03 8.93
N LEU A 226 6.27 -13.92 8.55
CA LEU A 226 7.01 -14.79 9.46
C LEU A 226 8.07 -14.04 10.27
N LEU A 227 8.85 -13.16 9.62
CA LEU A 227 9.98 -12.46 10.25
C LEU A 227 9.58 -11.22 11.06
N PHE A 228 8.42 -10.62 10.78
CA PHE A 228 7.99 -9.37 11.40
C PHE A 228 7.93 -9.38 12.94
N PRO A 229 7.50 -10.46 13.62
CA PRO A 229 7.54 -10.50 15.09
C PRO A 229 8.95 -10.31 15.63
N PHE A 230 9.96 -10.90 14.99
CA PHE A 230 11.36 -10.70 15.34
C PHE A 230 11.81 -9.27 15.06
N PHE A 231 11.40 -8.67 13.94
CA PHE A 231 11.69 -7.26 13.65
C PHE A 231 11.12 -6.32 14.72
N LEU A 232 9.91 -6.61 15.21
CA LEU A 232 9.29 -5.86 16.29
C LEU A 232 10.10 -5.96 17.59
N LEU A 233 10.52 -7.16 17.97
CA LEU A 233 11.35 -7.41 19.16
C LEU A 233 12.71 -6.73 19.05
N ILE A 234 13.39 -6.87 17.92
CA ILE A 234 14.69 -6.23 17.63
C ILE A 234 14.54 -4.70 17.72
N TYR A 235 13.51 -4.12 17.11
CA TYR A 235 13.33 -2.66 17.10
C TYR A 235 13.12 -2.11 18.52
N TRP A 236 12.16 -2.65 19.27
CA TRP A 236 11.84 -2.13 20.60
C TRP A 236 12.89 -2.51 21.63
N GLY A 237 13.40 -3.74 21.59
CA GLY A 237 14.42 -4.20 22.51
C GLY A 237 15.71 -3.41 22.41
N ASN A 238 16.16 -3.07 21.19
CA ASN A 238 17.33 -2.20 21.02
C ASN A 238 17.08 -0.75 21.45
N ILE A 239 15.86 -0.23 21.34
CA ILE A 239 15.53 1.11 21.88
C ILE A 239 15.56 1.10 23.42
N PHE A 240 14.99 0.08 24.07
CA PHE A 240 14.90 0.03 25.53
C PHE A 240 16.23 -0.34 26.20
N VAL A 241 16.95 -1.32 25.64
CA VAL A 241 18.23 -1.82 26.19
C VAL A 241 19.43 -1.01 25.67
N LYS A 242 19.23 -0.16 24.65
CA LYS A 242 20.30 0.57 23.94
C LYS A 242 21.38 -0.34 23.33
N GLY A 243 21.02 -1.58 22.96
CA GLY A 243 21.91 -2.53 22.29
C GLY A 243 21.80 -2.50 20.76
N ASN A 244 22.64 -3.29 20.07
CA ASN A 244 22.64 -3.44 18.60
C ASN A 244 22.35 -4.89 18.16
N TRP A 245 21.63 -5.66 18.97
CA TRP A 245 21.44 -7.09 18.69
C TRP A 245 20.47 -7.32 17.54
N GLY A 246 20.71 -8.40 16.78
CA GLY A 246 19.81 -8.81 15.69
C GLY A 246 19.97 -8.02 14.38
N GLU A 247 20.91 -7.07 14.26
CA GLU A 247 21.18 -6.38 12.99
C GLU A 247 21.54 -7.36 11.85
N GLY A 248 22.36 -8.37 12.13
CA GLY A 248 22.72 -9.41 11.15
C GLY A 248 21.50 -10.21 10.66
N ILE A 249 20.63 -10.63 11.58
CA ILE A 249 19.37 -11.34 11.26
C ILE A 249 18.46 -10.42 10.44
N PHE A 250 18.39 -9.14 10.79
CA PHE A 250 17.60 -8.17 10.05
C PHE A 250 18.06 -8.04 8.60
N TRP A 251 19.38 -7.99 8.34
CA TRP A 251 19.95 -7.84 7.00
C TRP A 251 19.64 -8.99 6.02
N PHE A 252 19.28 -10.17 6.53
CA PHE A 252 18.85 -11.29 5.69
C PHE A 252 17.68 -10.92 4.77
N TYR A 253 16.67 -10.24 5.31
CA TYR A 253 15.45 -9.95 4.56
C TYR A 253 15.63 -8.89 3.45
N PRO A 254 16.29 -7.72 3.68
CA PRO A 254 16.60 -6.77 2.63
C PRO A 254 17.50 -7.34 1.52
N LYS A 255 18.42 -8.27 1.84
CA LYS A 255 19.24 -8.96 0.82
C LYS A 255 18.36 -9.78 -0.13
N ILE A 256 17.39 -10.53 0.41
CA ILE A 256 16.41 -11.28 -0.40
C ILE A 256 15.57 -10.33 -1.26
N ILE A 257 15.09 -9.21 -0.70
CA ILE A 257 14.34 -8.21 -1.46
C ILE A 257 15.18 -7.64 -2.61
N GLY A 258 16.46 -7.33 -2.36
CA GLY A 258 17.36 -6.84 -3.40
C GLY A 258 17.53 -7.85 -4.55
N LEU A 259 17.78 -9.12 -4.21
CA LEU A 259 17.88 -10.21 -5.19
C LEU A 259 16.59 -10.35 -6.02
N PHE A 260 15.45 -10.48 -5.35
CA PHE A 260 14.15 -10.61 -6.02
C PHE A 260 13.80 -9.40 -6.87
N SER A 261 14.11 -8.19 -6.41
CA SER A 261 13.89 -6.96 -7.17
C SER A 261 14.71 -6.95 -8.46
N ASN A 262 15.98 -7.35 -8.41
CA ASN A 262 16.84 -7.39 -9.58
C ASN A 262 16.34 -8.41 -10.61
N LEU A 263 15.93 -9.60 -10.15
CA LEU A 263 15.32 -10.63 -11.01
C LEU A 263 14.00 -10.14 -11.63
N ALA A 264 13.15 -9.48 -10.85
CA ALA A 264 11.88 -8.92 -11.33
C ALA A 264 12.11 -7.80 -12.36
N GLU A 265 13.12 -6.95 -12.15
CA GLU A 265 13.46 -5.86 -13.08
C GLU A 265 14.04 -6.40 -14.39
N ALA A 266 14.88 -7.44 -14.34
CA ALA A 266 15.40 -8.12 -15.53
C ALA A 266 14.29 -8.75 -16.38
N GLY A 267 13.18 -9.19 -15.76
CA GLY A 267 12.00 -9.69 -16.47
C GLY A 267 11.19 -8.61 -17.20
N GLY A 268 11.46 -7.32 -16.98
CA GLY A 268 10.73 -6.21 -17.58
C GLY A 268 9.50 -5.75 -16.78
N SER A 269 8.84 -4.71 -17.29
CA SER A 269 7.66 -4.11 -16.64
C SER A 269 6.60 -3.69 -17.65
N PHE A 270 5.36 -3.59 -17.19
CA PHE A 270 4.20 -3.17 -17.96
C PHE A 270 3.32 -2.22 -17.13
N TYR A 271 2.50 -1.41 -17.79
CA TYR A 271 1.47 -0.61 -17.12
C TYR A 271 0.14 -1.36 -17.11
N ALA A 272 -0.58 -1.28 -15.99
CA ALA A 272 -1.90 -1.86 -15.88
C ALA A 272 -2.87 -1.11 -16.80
N THR A 273 -3.67 -1.84 -17.57
CA THR A 273 -4.73 -1.30 -18.43
C THR A 273 -6.09 -1.80 -17.97
N LEU A 274 -7.15 -1.06 -18.31
CA LEU A 274 -8.51 -1.47 -17.96
C LEU A 274 -8.90 -2.85 -18.54
N PRO A 275 -8.60 -3.17 -19.82
CA PRO A 275 -8.85 -4.52 -20.36
C PRO A 275 -8.12 -5.62 -19.59
N LEU A 276 -6.86 -5.39 -19.20
CA LEU A 276 -6.09 -6.36 -18.42
C LEU A 276 -6.70 -6.58 -17.02
N ILE A 277 -7.13 -5.50 -16.36
CA ILE A 277 -7.82 -5.58 -15.07
C ILE A 277 -9.10 -6.42 -15.20
N VAL A 278 -9.95 -6.12 -16.18
CA VAL A 278 -11.20 -6.85 -16.42
C VAL A 278 -10.90 -8.32 -16.72
N LEU A 279 -9.91 -8.61 -17.56
CA LEU A 279 -9.49 -9.97 -17.89
C LEU A 279 -9.10 -10.76 -16.64
N VAL A 280 -8.20 -10.22 -15.80
CA VAL A 280 -7.73 -10.88 -14.59
C VAL A 280 -8.87 -11.12 -13.60
N ILE A 281 -9.79 -10.16 -13.47
CA ILE A 281 -10.99 -10.30 -12.63
C ILE A 281 -11.89 -11.43 -13.15
N LEU A 282 -12.14 -11.50 -14.46
CA LEU A 282 -12.98 -12.53 -15.09
C LEU A 282 -12.37 -13.93 -15.00
N LEU A 283 -11.05 -14.05 -15.18
CA LEU A 283 -10.31 -15.28 -14.93
C LEU A 283 -10.42 -15.69 -13.46
N GLY A 284 -10.34 -14.74 -12.53
CA GLY A 284 -10.59 -14.95 -11.09
C GLY A 284 -12.03 -15.40 -10.77
N PHE A 285 -13.00 -15.10 -11.63
CA PHE A 285 -14.37 -15.60 -11.55
C PHE A 285 -14.57 -16.96 -12.24
N ARG A 286 -13.55 -17.49 -12.91
CA ARG A 286 -13.61 -18.69 -13.76
C ARG A 286 -14.66 -18.58 -14.88
N VAL A 287 -14.87 -17.38 -15.43
CA VAL A 287 -15.72 -17.21 -16.62
C VAL A 287 -15.03 -17.90 -17.80
N ARG A 288 -15.69 -18.91 -18.37
CA ARG A 288 -15.13 -19.77 -19.42
C ARG A 288 -15.15 -19.17 -20.83
N ASN A 289 -15.61 -17.93 -20.99
CA ASN A 289 -15.77 -17.33 -22.32
C ASN A 289 -14.41 -16.90 -22.91
N LEU A 290 -13.75 -17.86 -23.56
CA LEU A 290 -12.43 -17.71 -24.19
C LEU A 290 -12.42 -16.58 -25.24
N ILE A 291 -13.53 -16.35 -25.94
CA ILE A 291 -13.64 -15.28 -26.96
C ILE A 291 -13.47 -13.91 -26.32
N LEU A 292 -14.12 -13.69 -25.16
CA LEU A 292 -13.99 -12.44 -24.42
C LEU A 292 -12.57 -12.25 -23.86
N VAL A 293 -11.92 -13.34 -23.45
CA VAL A 293 -10.51 -13.33 -23.02
C VAL A 293 -9.59 -12.93 -24.17
N ILE A 294 -9.74 -13.55 -25.34
CA ILE A 294 -8.97 -13.25 -26.55
C ILE A 294 -9.19 -11.79 -26.98
N PHE A 295 -10.44 -11.34 -27.01
CA PHE A 295 -10.78 -9.95 -27.35
C PHE A 295 -10.10 -8.94 -26.41
N LEU A 296 -10.15 -9.18 -25.10
CA LEU A 296 -9.47 -8.31 -24.12
C LEU A 296 -7.95 -8.33 -24.26
N LEU A 297 -7.36 -9.48 -24.59
CA LEU A 297 -5.92 -9.59 -24.89
C LEU A 297 -5.54 -8.82 -26.16
N LEU A 298 -6.35 -8.90 -27.21
CA LEU A 298 -6.14 -8.17 -28.46
C LEU A 298 -6.25 -6.66 -28.25
N ILE A 299 -7.23 -6.18 -27.49
CA ILE A 299 -7.31 -4.75 -27.14
C ILE A 299 -6.12 -4.35 -26.27
N HIS A 300 -5.70 -5.18 -25.32
CA HIS A 300 -4.54 -4.89 -24.48
C HIS A 300 -3.24 -4.76 -25.28
N SER A 301 -3.10 -5.52 -26.37
CA SER A 301 -1.93 -5.48 -27.26
C SER A 301 -1.80 -4.21 -28.10
N THR A 302 -2.77 -3.28 -28.06
CA THR A 302 -2.62 -2.00 -28.76
C THR A 302 -1.76 -1.02 -27.95
N PRO A 303 -0.56 -0.63 -28.46
CA PRO A 303 0.32 0.34 -27.80
C PRO A 303 -0.23 1.78 -27.87
N ALA A 304 -1.36 2.01 -28.56
CA ALA A 304 -1.98 3.33 -28.68
C ALA A 304 -2.36 3.96 -27.32
N PHE A 305 -2.62 3.15 -26.29
CA PHE A 305 -2.99 3.64 -24.95
C PHE A 305 -2.17 3.09 -23.79
N ASN A 306 -1.19 2.21 -24.07
CA ASN A 306 -0.16 1.80 -23.11
C ASN A 306 1.12 2.64 -23.26
N MET A 307 0.96 3.89 -23.73
CA MET A 307 2.05 4.85 -23.75
C MET A 307 2.61 4.97 -22.35
N ASN A 308 3.92 4.81 -22.23
CA ASN A 308 4.61 5.12 -21.01
C ASN A 308 4.19 6.55 -20.63
N PRO A 309 3.56 6.80 -19.46
CA PRO A 309 3.25 8.13 -18.99
C PRO A 309 4.51 9.01 -18.95
N ARG A 310 5.74 8.46 -19.03
CA ARG A 310 6.95 9.24 -19.33
C ARG A 310 6.91 10.02 -20.65
N TYR A 311 6.11 9.66 -21.65
CA TYR A 311 5.88 10.49 -22.85
C TYR A 311 4.85 11.61 -22.62
N ILE A 312 4.03 11.51 -21.56
CA ILE A 312 3.14 12.59 -21.08
C ILE A 312 3.82 13.42 -19.98
N ALA A 313 4.77 12.81 -19.26
CA ALA A 313 5.51 13.33 -18.12
C ALA A 313 7.00 13.52 -18.46
N GLU A 314 7.32 13.59 -19.75
CA GLU A 314 8.68 13.81 -20.22
C GLU A 314 9.13 15.15 -19.64
N GLU A 315 10.29 15.08 -18.99
CA GLU A 315 10.98 16.17 -18.31
C GLU A 315 10.40 16.72 -17.01
N LYS A 316 10.00 15.86 -16.06
CA LYS A 316 10.36 16.14 -14.63
C LYS A 316 11.88 16.00 -14.41
N GLU A 317 12.71 16.54 -15.30
CA GLU A 317 14.05 16.92 -14.87
C GLU A 317 13.88 17.89 -13.72
N ASN A 318 14.79 17.78 -12.75
CA ASN A 318 14.87 18.74 -11.67
C ASN A 318 15.16 20.12 -12.28
N TYR A 319 14.13 20.84 -12.69
CA TYR A 319 14.17 22.29 -12.75
C TYR A 319 14.41 22.74 -11.32
N ASN A 320 15.69 22.82 -10.94
CA ASN A 320 16.17 23.52 -9.77
C ASN A 320 15.78 24.99 -9.94
N LEU A 321 14.51 25.31 -9.68
CA LEU A 321 14.04 26.67 -9.43
C LEU A 321 14.88 27.29 -8.28
N ALA A 322 15.43 26.47 -7.38
CA ALA A 322 16.30 26.91 -6.30
C ALA A 322 17.59 27.62 -6.77
N ASN A 323 18.05 27.41 -8.01
CA ASN A 323 19.28 28.03 -8.53
C ASN A 323 19.02 29.07 -9.64
N ARG A 324 17.75 29.42 -9.92
CA ARG A 324 17.45 30.51 -10.86
C ARG A 324 17.00 31.70 -10.03
N GLU A 325 17.73 32.80 -10.13
CA GLU A 325 17.26 34.08 -9.60
C GLU A 325 15.96 34.42 -10.33
N PHE A 326 14.91 34.72 -9.57
CA PHE A 326 13.65 35.24 -10.09
C PHE A 326 13.53 36.68 -9.60
N ILE A 327 13.24 37.60 -10.52
CA ILE A 327 12.87 38.97 -10.15
C ILE A 327 11.52 38.95 -9.44
N SER A 328 10.57 38.15 -9.95
CA SER A 328 9.26 38.03 -9.33
C SER A 328 8.62 36.67 -9.58
N ILE A 329 7.81 36.25 -8.60
CA ILE A 329 6.98 35.06 -8.65
C ILE A 329 5.55 35.46 -8.30
N LYS A 330 4.63 35.37 -9.26
CA LYS A 330 3.20 35.63 -9.06
C LYS A 330 2.41 34.34 -9.14
N ARG A 331 1.72 33.97 -8.06
CA ARG A 331 0.83 32.80 -8.05
C ARG A 331 -0.44 33.09 -8.86
N THR A 332 -0.90 32.09 -9.61
CA THR A 332 -2.16 32.12 -10.38
C THR A 332 -3.04 30.93 -10.00
N ARG A 333 -4.31 30.91 -10.45
CA ARG A 333 -5.20 29.76 -10.23
C ARG A 333 -4.67 28.47 -10.85
N ALA A 334 -3.89 28.57 -11.93
CA ALA A 334 -3.38 27.42 -12.68
C ALA A 334 -1.90 27.09 -12.39
N GLY A 335 -1.22 27.84 -11.51
CA GLY A 335 0.18 27.60 -11.13
C GLY A 335 0.94 28.89 -10.77
N TYR A 336 2.07 29.18 -11.43
CA TYR A 336 2.92 30.34 -11.14
C TYR A 336 3.32 31.07 -12.43
N ILE A 337 3.50 32.38 -12.35
CA ILE A 337 4.19 33.18 -13.37
C ILE A 337 5.51 33.62 -12.76
N THR A 338 6.63 33.36 -13.43
CA THR A 338 7.96 33.81 -13.01
C THR A 338 8.53 34.78 -14.03
N ILE A 339 9.24 35.79 -13.56
CA ILE A 339 10.02 36.72 -14.38
C ILE A 339 11.49 36.51 -14.04
N ASN A 340 12.29 36.18 -15.05
CA ASN A 340 13.74 35.97 -14.89
C ASN A 340 14.51 37.30 -15.04
N PRO A 341 15.79 37.36 -14.62
CA PRO A 341 16.68 38.51 -14.83
C PRO A 341 16.75 39.01 -16.27
N SER A 342 16.57 38.12 -17.24
CA SER A 342 16.52 38.47 -18.67
C SER A 342 15.20 39.12 -19.12
N GLY A 343 14.29 39.47 -18.22
CA GLY A 343 12.95 39.99 -18.53
C GLY A 343 11.95 38.93 -19.03
N ARG A 344 12.41 37.68 -19.25
CA ARG A 344 11.60 36.61 -19.80
C ARG A 344 10.49 36.18 -18.84
N LYS A 345 9.24 36.24 -19.31
CA LYS A 345 8.05 35.83 -18.55
C LYS A 345 7.71 34.36 -18.84
N CYS A 346 7.77 33.52 -17.81
CA CYS A 346 7.42 32.10 -17.90
C CYS A 346 6.16 31.80 -17.09
N THR A 347 5.19 31.15 -17.73
CA THR A 347 3.96 30.65 -17.09
C THR A 347 4.10 29.17 -16.82
N HIS A 348 4.09 28.81 -15.54
CA HIS A 348 4.15 27.45 -15.01
C HIS A 348 2.73 26.99 -14.70
N HIS A 349 2.17 26.13 -15.54
CA HIS A 349 0.90 25.47 -15.26
C HIS A 349 1.14 24.18 -14.50
N LEU A 350 0.55 24.06 -13.31
CA LEU A 350 0.53 22.83 -12.52
C LEU A 350 -0.76 22.07 -12.81
N ARG A 351 -0.65 20.98 -13.57
CA ARG A 351 -1.75 20.01 -13.70
C ARG A 351 -1.42 18.74 -12.93
N ASN A 352 -2.45 17.94 -12.66
CA ASN A 352 -2.32 16.73 -11.84
C ASN A 352 -1.33 15.70 -12.40
N THR A 353 -1.17 15.70 -13.73
CA THR A 353 -0.38 14.71 -14.45
C THR A 353 0.90 15.28 -15.05
N PHE A 354 0.96 16.58 -15.32
CA PHE A 354 2.12 17.25 -15.92
C PHE A 354 2.27 18.70 -15.46
N TYR A 355 3.49 19.24 -15.55
CA TYR A 355 3.73 20.67 -15.47
C TYR A 355 3.97 21.18 -16.90
N LYS A 356 3.47 22.37 -17.22
CA LYS A 356 3.68 22.99 -18.54
C LYS A 356 4.28 24.37 -18.34
N ILE A 357 5.48 24.58 -18.87
CA ILE A 357 6.11 25.91 -18.88
C ILE A 357 5.90 26.52 -20.26
N ARG A 358 5.35 27.73 -20.31
CA ARG A 358 5.32 28.57 -21.51
C ARG A 358 6.06 29.86 -21.23
N CYS A 359 7.19 30.07 -21.87
CA CYS A 359 7.92 31.32 -21.76
C CYS A 359 7.70 32.15 -23.04
N GLN A 360 7.27 33.40 -22.87
CA GLN A 360 7.21 34.38 -23.96
C GLN A 360 8.59 35.04 -24.07
N TYR A 361 9.15 35.05 -25.27
CA TYR A 361 10.37 35.80 -25.61
C TYR A 361 10.00 37.23 -25.95
#